data_AF-A0AAV5TIH8-F1
#
_entry.id   AF-A0AAV5TIH8-F1
#
_cell.length_a   1.000
_cell.length_b   1.000
_cell.length_c   1.000
_cell.angle_alpha   90.00
_cell.angle_beta   90.00
_cell.angle_gamma   90.00
#
_symmetry.space_group_name_H-M   'P 1'
#
loop_
_entity.id
_entity.type
_entity.pdbx_description
1 polymer ?
#
loop_
_entity_poly.entity_id
_entity_poly.type
_entity_poly.pdbx_seq_one_letter_code
_entity_poly.pdbx_strand_id
1 'polypeptide(L)' 'VLDYQTQQYRLFPQIARAYAFLFAGFEVMEIYNKMTDGLNKGQTDLLPDLHALTCGLKSDISFLVSYVSFLAE' A
#
# COMPACT_ATOMS: atom_id res chain seq x y z
N VAL A 1 15.82 -11.59 22.92
CA VAL A 1 16.32 -11.37 21.53
C VAL A 1 15.75 -10.10 20.90
N LEU A 2 14.50 -9.73 21.21
CA LEU A 2 13.89 -8.48 20.72
C LEU A 2 14.55 -7.21 21.30
N ASP A 3 15.23 -7.29 22.44
CA ASP A 3 15.95 -6.16 23.03
C ASP A 3 17.25 -5.81 22.27
N TYR A 4 17.68 -6.66 21.34
CA TYR A 4 18.84 -6.36 20.51
C TYR A 4 18.45 -5.34 19.43
N GLN A 5 19.14 -4.19 19.43
CA GLN A 5 18.92 -3.12 18.47
C GLN A 5 19.00 -3.59 17.00
N THR A 6 19.87 -4.56 16.70
CA THR A 6 19.98 -5.16 15.36
C THR A 6 18.72 -5.92 14.95
N GLN A 7 18.02 -6.56 15.89
CA GLN A 7 16.76 -7.27 15.65
C GLN A 7 15.60 -6.29 15.52
N GLN A 8 15.56 -5.25 16.36
CA GLN A 8 14.59 -4.16 16.25
C GLN A 8 14.69 -3.43 14.90
N TYR A 9 15.91 -3.15 14.45
CA TYR A 9 16.15 -2.50 13.15
C TYR A 9 15.67 -3.35 11.97
N ARG A 10 15.71 -4.69 12.09
CA ARG A 10 15.17 -5.59 11.06
C ARG A 10 13.64 -5.68 11.11
N LEU A 11 13.05 -5.66 12.30
CA LEU A 11 11.63 -5.95 12.50
C LEU A 11 10.73 -4.70 12.47
N PHE A 12 11.07 -3.66 13.23
CA PHE A 12 10.20 -2.51 13.44
C PHE A 12 9.89 -1.74 12.16
N PRO A 13 10.84 -1.53 11.21
CA PRO A 13 10.51 -0.91 9.93
C PRO A 13 9.50 -1.73 9.11
N GLN A 14 9.50 -3.06 9.22
CA GLN A 14 8.54 -3.92 8.50
C GLN A 14 7.14 -3.80 9.09
N ILE A 15 7.04 -3.74 10.41
CA ILE A 15 5.77 -3.49 11.10
C ILE A 15 5.25 -2.10 10.70
N ALA A 16 6.09 -1.07 10.75
CA ALA A 16 5.70 0.29 10.35
C ALA A 16 5.21 0.35 8.90
N ARG A 17 5.92 -0.33 7.97
CA ARG A 17 5.50 -0.47 6.57
C ARG A 17 4.16 -1.19 6.42
N ALA A 18 3.93 -2.26 7.16
CA ALA A 18 2.65 -2.99 7.11
C ALA A 18 1.48 -2.07 7.47
N TYR A 19 1.62 -1.24 8.50
CA TYR A 19 0.60 -0.23 8.85
C TYR A 19 0.48 0.87 7.78
N ALA A 20 1.60 1.34 7.22
CA ALA A 20 1.56 2.32 6.14
C ALA A 20 0.80 1.80 4.92
N PHE A 21 1.03 0.54 4.53
CA PHE A 21 0.32 -0.11 3.43
C PHE A 21 -1.16 -0.33 3.73
N LEU A 22 -1.50 -0.67 4.98
CA LEU A 22 -2.89 -0.80 5.42
C LEU A 22 -3.65 0.53 5.27
N PHE A 23 -3.08 1.62 5.76
CA PHE A 23 -3.71 2.95 5.65
C PHE A 23 -3.79 3.44 4.21
N ALA A 24 -2.74 3.22 3.40
CA ALA A 24 -2.80 3.50 1.97
C ALA A 24 -3.93 2.71 1.27
N GLY A 25 -4.15 1.46 1.67
CA GLY A 25 -5.27 0.64 1.18
C GLY A 25 -6.65 1.21 1.53
N PHE A 26 -6.82 1.71 2.76
CA PHE A 26 -8.06 2.37 3.16
C PHE A 26 -8.33 3.64 2.34
N GLU A 27 -7.31 4.49 2.15
CA GLU A 27 -7.44 5.70 1.33
C GLU A 27 -7.79 5.38 -0.13
N VAL A 28 -7.13 4.39 -0.73
CA VAL A 28 -7.46 3.91 -2.08
C VAL A 28 -8.91 3.45 -2.16
N MET A 29 -9.41 2.78 -1.14
CA MET A 29 -10.80 2.31 -1.09
C MET A 29 -11.79 3.50 -1.02
N GLU A 30 -11.48 4.54 -0.26
CA GLU A 30 -12.29 5.76 -0.24
C GLU A 30 -12.34 6.46 -1.61
N ILE A 31 -11.20 6.57 -2.28
CA ILE A 31 -11.12 7.17 -3.62
C ILE A 31 -11.87 6.31 -4.64
N TYR A 32 -11.78 4.99 -4.54
CA TYR A 32 -12.53 4.04 -5.37
C TYR A 32 -14.04 4.20 -5.22
N ASN A 33 -14.53 4.34 -3.98
CA ASN A 33 -15.96 4.58 -3.73
C ASN A 33 -16.41 5.91 -4.33
N LYS A 34 -15.64 6.99 -4.14
CA LYS A 34 -15.90 8.31 -4.76
C LYS A 34 -15.92 8.23 -6.29
N MET A 35 -14.98 7.50 -6.88
CA MET A 35 -14.92 7.28 -8.33
C MET A 35 -16.15 6.53 -8.83
N THR A 36 -16.55 5.47 -8.11
CA THR A 36 -17.73 4.65 -8.46
C THR A 36 -19.02 5.47 -8.38
N ASP A 37 -19.17 6.30 -7.35
CA ASP A 37 -20.31 7.23 -7.23
C ASP A 37 -20.35 8.27 -8.35
N GLY A 38 -19.17 8.75 -8.79
CA GLY A 38 -19.02 9.63 -9.94
C GLY A 38 -19.37 8.93 -11.26
N LEU A 39 -18.94 7.68 -11.42
CA LEU A 39 -19.20 6.87 -12.61
C LEU A 39 -20.70 6.64 -12.82
N ASN A 40 -21.46 6.43 -11.74
CA ASN A 40 -22.93 6.35 -11.78
C ASN A 40 -23.60 7.64 -12.28
N LYS A 41 -22.89 8.78 -12.23
CA LYS A 41 -23.33 10.09 -12.74
C LYS A 41 -22.71 10.44 -14.09
N GLY A 42 -21.98 9.50 -14.72
CA GLY A 42 -21.28 9.71 -15.99
C GLY A 42 -19.97 10.49 -15.87
N GLN A 43 -19.43 10.69 -14.66
CA GLN A 43 -18.16 11.39 -14.43
C GLN A 43 -17.00 10.40 -14.43
N THR A 44 -16.00 10.62 -15.28
CA THR A 44 -14.84 9.71 -15.45
C THR A 44 -13.51 10.33 -15.08
N ASP A 45 -13.50 11.57 -14.58
CA ASP A 45 -12.27 12.34 -14.36
C ASP A 45 -11.31 11.68 -13.35
N LEU A 46 -11.86 10.97 -12.36
CA LEU A 46 -11.09 10.30 -11.31
C LEU A 46 -10.54 8.93 -11.71
N LEU A 47 -11.01 8.36 -12.83
CA LEU A 47 -10.63 7.03 -13.30
C LEU A 47 -9.12 6.90 -13.64
N PRO A 48 -8.51 7.80 -14.44
CA PRO A 48 -7.09 7.72 -14.75
C PRO A 48 -6.19 7.88 -13.52
N ASP A 49 -6.57 8.79 -12.61
CA ASP A 49 -5.81 9.04 -11.39
C ASP A 49 -5.83 7.83 -10.45
N LEU A 50 -7.02 7.23 -10.25
CA LEU A 50 -7.13 6.02 -9.44
C LEU A 50 -6.41 4.84 -10.09
N HIS A 51 -6.43 4.71 -11.40
CA HIS A 51 -5.69 3.66 -12.10
C HIS A 51 -4.18 3.80 -11.90
N ALA A 52 -3.63 5.01 -12.12
CA ALA A 52 -2.21 5.27 -11.91
C ALA A 52 -1.79 5.01 -10.45
N LEU A 53 -2.58 5.48 -9.50
CA LEU A 53 -2.33 5.28 -8.07
C LEU A 53 -2.35 3.79 -7.68
N THR A 54 -3.38 3.05 -8.09
CA THR A 54 -3.52 1.62 -7.75
C THR A 54 -2.45 0.76 -8.41
N CYS A 55 -2.08 1.05 -9.65
CA CYS A 55 -0.97 0.38 -10.35
C CYS A 55 0.36 0.62 -9.66
N GLY A 56 0.67 1.87 -9.30
CA GLY A 56 1.89 2.23 -8.57
C GLY A 56 1.97 1.52 -7.22
N LEU A 57 0.92 1.65 -6.40
CA LEU A 57 0.85 1.01 -5.08
C LEU A 57 0.96 -0.51 -5.18
N LYS A 58 0.28 -1.15 -6.13
CA LYS A 58 0.37 -2.61 -6.33
C LYS A 58 1.81 -3.03 -6.64
N SER A 59 2.48 -2.32 -7.54
CA SER A 59 3.87 -2.60 -7.91
C SER A 59 4.81 -2.45 -6.71
N ASP A 60 4.77 -1.31 -6.04
CA ASP A 60 5.69 -0.98 -4.96
C ASP A 60 5.49 -1.88 -3.74
N ILE A 61 4.23 -2.10 -3.33
CA ILE A 61 3.91 -2.95 -2.18
C ILE A 61 4.35 -4.40 -2.47
N SER A 62 4.01 -4.94 -3.64
CA SER A 62 4.43 -6.31 -4.00
C SER A 62 5.95 -6.47 -4.01
N PHE A 63 6.68 -5.49 -4.58
CA PHE A 63 8.13 -5.52 -4.60
C PHE A 63 8.72 -5.49 -3.19
N LEU A 64 8.27 -4.53 -2.37
CA LEU A 64 8.79 -4.34 -1.02
C LEU A 64 8.46 -5.52 -0.09
N VAL A 65 7.29 -6.15 -0.24
CA VAL A 65 6.93 -7.35 0.54
C VAL A 65 7.75 -8.56 0.09
N SER A 66 7.87 -8.80 -1.21
CA SER A 66 8.63 -9.93 -1.75
C SER A 66 10.13 -9.84 -1.43
N TYR A 67 10.70 -8.63 -1.50
CA TYR A 67 12.11 -8.39 -1.15
C TYR A 67 12.41 -8.75 0.31
N VAL A 68 11.49 -8.45 1.22
CA VAL A 68 11.65 -8.79 2.65
C VAL A 68 11.57 -10.30 2.86
N SER A 69 10.64 -10.98 2.18
CA SER A 69 10.56 -12.44 2.22
C SER A 69 11.86 -13.09 1.74
N PHE A 70 12.44 -12.58 0.65
CA PHE A 70 13.73 -13.06 0.13
C PHE A 70 14.90 -12.84 1.10
N LEU A 71 14.94 -11.72 1.82
CA LEU A 71 15.99 -11.46 2.82
C LEU A 71 15.77 -12.20 4.15
N ALA A 72 14.59 -12.79 4.35
CA ALA A 72 14.24 -13.54 5.55
C ALA A 72 14.58 -15.05 5.43
N GLU A 73 14.77 -15.54 4.21
CA GLU A 73 15.38 -16.85 3.89
C GLU A 73 16.92 -16.76 3.89
#